data_AF-A0A7L4Y8H5-F1
#
_entry.id   AF-A0A7L4Y8H5-F1
#
_cell.length_a   1.000
_cell.length_b   1.000
_cell.length_c   1.000
_cell.angle_alpha   90.00
_cell.angle_beta   90.00
_cell.angle_gamma   90.00
#
_symmetry.space_group_name_H-M   'P 1'
#
loop_
_entity.id
_entity.type
_entity.pdbx_description
1 polymer ?
#
loop_
_entity_poly.entity_id
_entity_poly.type
_entity_poly.pdbx_seq_one_letter_code
_entity_poly.pdbx_strand_id
1 'polypeptide(L)'
;MNAQRGSTEEESIGELARRLVAADTDGWTPEGLRAVADELGWAWGGTSDTPVLITGRSSGDARLRPVGDYEKRYVAGESYVEIAVPVSAPAPDAAAQAAAFLAAKEEVTAALGEPSIMGSHGDMGPFYDGQPHWGAPFLRWRGRPDTLELRAGRSGPELVLQPTDPAEDWFWRQGVGEEHSISGFFGSNRDQANVGLGFPGGWTARSWETVTRSLGDFLGALPAETTALGVRIGMPFYGRNADSAPLLFDVACGDRLTIGCFAPDDVDLAALGWGTVTEHPHTASVFSDDDPVWRVDAGGPGEPKGRALAEMLVATARAAGVSEPTGLIVGGEAGYVDGYHVTYYGLGLPTG
;
A
#
# COMPACT_ATOMS: atom_id res chain seq x y z
N MET A 1 -15.04 -47.01 -18.67
CA MET A 1 -15.64 -45.70 -18.35
C MET A 1 -15.57 -45.52 -16.86
N ASN A 2 -14.48 -44.90 -16.37
CA ASN A 2 -14.37 -44.48 -14.97
C ASN A 2 -14.55 -42.98 -14.95
N ALA A 3 -15.72 -42.53 -14.48
CA ALA A 3 -15.98 -41.13 -14.23
C ALA A 3 -15.26 -40.73 -12.95
N GLN A 4 -14.10 -40.07 -13.07
CA GLN A 4 -13.58 -39.24 -11.99
C GLN A 4 -14.57 -38.08 -11.82
N ARG A 5 -15.32 -38.12 -10.71
CA ARG A 5 -15.95 -36.94 -10.14
C ARG A 5 -14.82 -36.05 -9.62
N GLY A 6 -14.31 -35.16 -10.47
CA GLY A 6 -13.47 -34.05 -10.03
C GLY A 6 -14.31 -33.13 -9.17
N SER A 7 -13.84 -32.85 -7.95
CA SER A 7 -14.38 -31.79 -7.12
C SER A 7 -14.43 -30.50 -7.94
N THR A 8 -15.60 -29.89 -8.07
CA THR A 8 -15.80 -28.59 -8.76
C THR A 8 -15.59 -27.40 -7.83
N GLU A 9 -15.10 -27.63 -6.61
CA GLU A 9 -14.78 -26.55 -5.68
C GLU A 9 -13.40 -25.99 -6.00
N GLU A 10 -13.37 -24.74 -6.45
CA GLU A 10 -12.16 -23.95 -6.60
C GLU A 10 -11.45 -23.86 -5.25
N GLU A 11 -10.15 -24.10 -5.24
CA GLU A 11 -9.33 -24.03 -4.02
C GLU A 11 -9.43 -22.64 -3.38
N SER A 12 -9.67 -22.60 -2.06
CA SER A 12 -9.72 -21.35 -1.28
C SER A 12 -8.41 -20.57 -1.35
N ILE A 13 -8.46 -19.25 -1.17
CA ILE A 13 -7.28 -18.38 -1.26
C ILE A 13 -6.26 -18.75 -0.16
N GLY A 14 -6.74 -19.05 1.05
CA GLY A 14 -5.88 -19.47 2.16
C GLY A 14 -5.13 -20.79 1.91
N GLU A 15 -5.77 -21.77 1.26
CA GLU A 15 -5.10 -23.04 0.91
C GLU A 15 -4.04 -22.83 -0.17
N LEU A 16 -4.36 -22.04 -1.20
CA LEU A 16 -3.39 -21.66 -2.21
C LEU A 16 -2.17 -20.95 -1.59
N ALA A 17 -2.40 -20.02 -0.67
CA ALA A 17 -1.34 -19.32 0.05
C ALA A 17 -0.42 -20.28 0.83
N ARG A 18 -0.99 -21.27 1.52
CA ARG A 18 -0.21 -22.32 2.22
C ARG A 18 0.67 -23.12 1.27
N ARG A 19 0.12 -23.54 0.13
CA ARG A 19 0.86 -24.32 -0.86
C ARG A 19 1.97 -23.49 -1.51
N LEU A 20 1.71 -22.21 -1.83
CA LEU A 20 2.73 -21.30 -2.35
C LEU A 20 3.88 -21.09 -1.36
N VAL A 21 3.60 -20.89 -0.07
CA VAL A 21 4.64 -20.73 0.97
C VAL A 21 5.43 -22.02 1.18
N ALA A 22 4.80 -23.18 1.00
CA ALA A 22 5.46 -24.49 1.15
C ALA A 22 6.25 -24.93 -0.08
N ALA A 23 6.05 -24.28 -1.24
CA ALA A 23 6.66 -24.66 -2.49
C ALA A 23 8.19 -24.49 -2.48
N ASP A 24 8.91 -25.50 -2.97
CA ASP A 24 10.35 -25.40 -3.19
C ASP A 24 10.61 -24.80 -4.57
N THR A 25 10.99 -23.53 -4.60
CA THR A 25 11.27 -22.80 -5.84
C THR A 25 12.61 -23.19 -6.47
N ASP A 26 13.44 -24.00 -5.80
CA ASP A 26 14.78 -24.42 -6.21
C ASP A 26 15.63 -23.25 -6.76
N GLY A 27 15.68 -22.17 -5.98
CA GLY A 27 16.41 -20.95 -6.34
C GLY A 27 15.84 -20.19 -7.54
N TRP A 28 14.54 -20.34 -7.80
CA TRP A 28 13.83 -19.66 -8.89
C TRP A 28 14.37 -20.00 -10.28
N THR A 29 14.81 -21.24 -10.45
CA THR A 29 15.25 -21.79 -11.75
C THR A 29 14.03 -22.20 -12.60
N PRO A 30 14.20 -22.31 -13.94
CA PRO A 30 13.13 -22.82 -14.80
C PRO A 30 12.69 -24.24 -14.45
N GLU A 31 13.60 -25.10 -13.99
CA GLU A 31 13.30 -26.46 -13.56
C GLU A 31 12.55 -26.46 -12.23
N GLY A 32 13.00 -25.66 -11.26
CA GLY A 32 12.32 -25.46 -9.98
C GLY A 32 10.89 -25.01 -10.15
N LEU A 33 10.65 -23.96 -10.93
CA LEU A 33 9.29 -23.44 -11.12
C LEU A 33 8.39 -24.37 -11.94
N ARG A 34 8.94 -25.21 -12.81
CA ARG A 34 8.15 -26.29 -13.45
C ARG A 34 7.73 -27.33 -12.42
N ALA A 35 8.61 -27.70 -11.50
CA ALA A 35 8.26 -28.62 -10.42
C ALA A 35 7.18 -28.03 -9.49
N VAL A 36 7.28 -26.73 -9.16
CA VAL A 36 6.23 -26.01 -8.43
C VAL A 36 4.90 -26.04 -9.20
N ALA A 37 4.92 -25.76 -10.51
CA ALA A 37 3.70 -25.83 -11.33
C ALA A 37 3.08 -27.24 -11.34
N ASP A 38 3.90 -28.28 -11.49
CA ASP A 38 3.46 -29.68 -11.46
C ASP A 38 2.86 -30.07 -10.10
N GLU A 39 3.48 -29.65 -8.98
CA GLU A 39 2.97 -29.86 -7.63
C GLU A 39 1.65 -29.11 -7.38
N LEU A 40 1.53 -27.91 -7.94
CA LEU A 40 0.30 -27.11 -7.88
C LEU A 40 -0.80 -27.64 -8.81
N GLY A 41 -0.46 -28.54 -9.73
CA GLY A 41 -1.37 -29.09 -10.74
C GLY A 41 -1.65 -28.12 -11.88
N TRP A 42 -0.75 -27.16 -12.12
CA TRP A 42 -0.86 -26.13 -13.15
C TRP A 42 -0.09 -26.54 -14.40
N ALA A 43 -0.59 -26.11 -15.56
CA ALA A 43 0.08 -26.36 -16.82
C ALA A 43 0.90 -25.15 -17.27
N TRP A 44 2.09 -25.37 -17.82
CA TRP A 44 2.87 -24.29 -18.41
C TRP A 44 2.24 -23.78 -19.70
N GLY A 45 2.16 -22.46 -19.87
CA GLY A 45 1.59 -21.81 -21.05
C GLY A 45 2.28 -20.48 -21.39
N GLY A 46 1.67 -19.74 -22.31
CA GLY A 46 2.15 -18.42 -22.73
C GLY A 46 3.30 -18.47 -23.73
N THR A 47 4.14 -17.44 -23.73
CA THR A 47 5.32 -17.31 -24.58
C THR A 47 6.59 -17.31 -23.73
N SER A 48 7.77 -17.38 -24.35
CA SER A 48 9.04 -17.23 -23.62
C SER A 48 9.15 -15.90 -22.87
N ASP A 49 8.57 -14.85 -23.44
CA ASP A 49 8.71 -13.48 -22.94
C ASP A 49 7.60 -13.13 -21.95
N THR A 50 6.47 -13.84 -22.04
CA THR A 50 5.31 -13.70 -21.15
C THR A 50 4.81 -15.09 -20.73
N PRO A 51 5.59 -15.82 -19.92
CA PRO A 51 5.19 -17.14 -19.46
C PRO A 51 4.01 -17.03 -18.48
N VAL A 52 3.10 -17.99 -18.57
CA VAL A 52 1.96 -18.10 -17.66
C VAL A 52 1.82 -19.54 -17.16
N LEU A 53 1.25 -19.71 -15.98
CA LEU A 53 0.87 -21.01 -15.43
C LEU A 53 -0.66 -21.08 -15.46
N ILE A 54 -1.19 -22.02 -16.23
CA ILE A 54 -2.62 -22.23 -16.42
C ILE A 54 -3.16 -22.89 -15.15
N THR A 55 -3.90 -22.12 -14.36
CA THR A 55 -4.35 -22.53 -13.02
C THR A 55 -5.70 -23.21 -13.02
N GLY A 56 -6.51 -22.96 -14.07
CA GLY A 56 -7.92 -23.37 -14.13
C GLY A 56 -8.84 -22.57 -13.21
N ARG A 57 -8.34 -21.51 -12.56
CA ARG A 57 -9.09 -20.63 -11.66
C ARG A 57 -9.98 -19.67 -12.43
N SER A 58 -11.11 -19.30 -11.81
CA SER A 58 -12.04 -18.33 -12.42
C SER A 58 -11.48 -16.91 -12.42
N SER A 59 -10.56 -16.62 -11.49
CA SER A 59 -9.82 -15.35 -11.39
C SER A 59 -8.74 -15.18 -12.45
N GLY A 60 -8.34 -16.26 -13.14
CA GLY A 60 -7.36 -16.26 -14.22
C GLY A 60 -6.08 -17.05 -13.95
N ASP A 61 -5.21 -17.05 -14.95
CA ASP A 61 -3.94 -17.76 -14.93
C ASP A 61 -2.87 -16.98 -14.13
N ALA A 62 -1.94 -17.72 -13.52
CA ALA A 62 -0.84 -17.11 -12.80
C ALA A 62 0.20 -16.59 -13.80
N ARG A 63 0.67 -15.37 -13.57
CA ARG A 63 1.75 -14.76 -14.34
C ARG A 63 3.08 -15.17 -13.74
N LEU A 64 4.01 -15.54 -14.60
CA LEU A 64 5.38 -15.80 -14.22
C LEU A 64 6.25 -14.68 -14.80
N ARG A 65 7.05 -14.01 -13.97
CA ARG A 65 7.86 -12.87 -14.44
C ARG A 65 9.35 -13.23 -14.52
N PRO A 66 9.92 -13.29 -15.73
CA PRO A 66 11.35 -13.48 -15.90
C PRO A 66 12.15 -12.31 -15.34
N VAL A 67 13.41 -12.56 -14.99
CA VAL A 67 14.39 -11.50 -14.67
C VAL A 67 14.62 -10.62 -15.90
N GLY A 68 14.23 -9.35 -15.79
CA GLY A 68 14.53 -8.32 -16.79
C GLY A 68 15.96 -7.78 -16.70
N ASP A 69 16.33 -6.93 -17.64
CA ASP A 69 17.68 -6.35 -17.70
C ASP A 69 18.02 -5.45 -16.51
N TYR A 70 17.02 -4.74 -15.95
CA TYR A 70 17.23 -3.84 -14.80
C TYR A 70 17.42 -4.60 -13.48
N GLU A 71 16.95 -5.84 -13.43
CA GLU A 71 16.91 -6.73 -12.27
C GLU A 71 18.16 -7.58 -12.13
N LYS A 72 18.92 -7.79 -13.21
CA LYS A 72 20.15 -8.61 -13.21
C LYS A 72 21.18 -8.19 -12.14
N ARG A 73 21.13 -6.94 -11.69
CA ARG A 73 21.99 -6.39 -10.61
C ARG A 73 21.48 -6.69 -9.19
N TYR A 74 20.28 -7.25 -9.05
CA TYR A 74 19.57 -7.50 -7.79
C TYR A 74 19.27 -8.98 -7.55
N VAL A 75 19.62 -9.85 -8.49
CA VAL A 75 19.43 -11.30 -8.41
C VAL A 75 20.79 -11.99 -8.35
N ALA A 76 20.87 -13.12 -7.65
CA ALA A 76 22.07 -13.92 -7.44
C ALA A 76 22.06 -15.25 -8.22
N GLY A 77 21.13 -15.43 -9.15
CA GLY A 77 21.04 -16.61 -10.03
C GLY A 77 19.62 -16.95 -10.47
N GLU A 78 18.63 -16.30 -9.89
CA GLU A 78 17.21 -16.45 -10.20
C GLU A 78 16.94 -16.19 -11.68
N SER A 79 16.10 -17.02 -12.31
CA SER A 79 15.60 -16.79 -13.68
C SER A 79 14.26 -16.05 -13.68
N TYR A 80 13.57 -16.08 -12.55
CA TYR A 80 12.27 -15.47 -12.32
C TYR A 80 12.26 -14.77 -10.96
N VAL A 81 11.41 -13.77 -10.81
CA VAL A 81 11.34 -12.95 -9.58
C VAL A 81 9.94 -12.87 -8.99
N GLU A 82 8.94 -13.42 -9.67
CA GLU A 82 7.62 -13.57 -9.10
C GLU A 82 6.78 -14.63 -9.83
N ILE A 83 5.94 -15.29 -9.05
CA ILE A 83 4.71 -15.94 -9.50
C ILE A 83 3.56 -15.10 -8.94
N ALA A 84 2.76 -14.46 -9.80
CA ALA A 84 1.62 -13.65 -9.41
C ALA A 84 0.31 -14.34 -9.81
N VAL A 85 -0.49 -14.72 -8.82
CA VAL A 85 -1.76 -15.43 -8.98
C VAL A 85 -2.92 -14.48 -8.70
N PRO A 86 -3.74 -14.11 -9.71
CA PRO A 86 -4.98 -13.38 -9.46
C PRO A 86 -5.89 -14.21 -8.56
N VAL A 87 -6.40 -13.64 -7.46
CA VAL A 87 -7.27 -14.37 -6.52
C VAL A 87 -8.73 -13.94 -6.58
N SER A 88 -9.01 -12.80 -7.21
CA SER A 88 -10.37 -12.39 -7.56
C SER A 88 -10.37 -11.42 -8.75
N ALA A 89 -11.55 -11.24 -9.36
CA ALA A 89 -11.78 -10.30 -10.46
C ALA A 89 -12.99 -9.38 -10.15
N PRO A 90 -12.86 -8.48 -9.16
CA PRO A 90 -13.94 -7.56 -8.79
C PRO A 90 -14.22 -6.52 -9.88
N ALA A 91 -15.30 -5.76 -9.70
CA ALA A 91 -15.56 -4.59 -10.53
C ALA A 91 -14.39 -3.59 -10.47
N PRO A 92 -14.17 -2.78 -11.52
CA PRO A 92 -12.99 -1.92 -11.62
C PRO A 92 -13.01 -0.70 -10.68
N ASP A 93 -14.11 -0.42 -10.00
CA ASP A 93 -14.20 0.68 -9.05
C ASP A 93 -13.42 0.39 -7.75
N ALA A 94 -12.89 1.45 -7.13
CA ALA A 94 -12.00 1.33 -5.97
C ALA A 94 -12.65 0.64 -4.76
N ALA A 95 -13.96 0.80 -4.57
CA ALA A 95 -14.68 0.19 -3.46
C ALA A 95 -14.77 -1.34 -3.61
N ALA A 96 -15.14 -1.82 -4.81
CA ALA A 96 -15.18 -3.25 -5.10
C ALA A 96 -13.79 -3.90 -5.02
N GLN A 97 -12.75 -3.21 -5.50
CA GLN A 97 -11.36 -3.66 -5.40
C GLN A 97 -10.88 -3.78 -3.95
N ALA A 98 -11.10 -2.75 -3.14
CA ALA A 98 -10.72 -2.74 -1.74
C ALA A 98 -11.46 -3.82 -0.92
N ALA A 99 -12.75 -4.02 -1.18
CA ALA A 99 -13.54 -5.07 -0.52
C ALA A 99 -13.03 -6.48 -0.88
N ALA A 100 -12.69 -6.72 -2.16
CA ALA A 100 -12.14 -8.00 -2.58
C ALA A 100 -10.75 -8.27 -1.98
N PHE A 101 -9.91 -7.22 -1.87
CA PHE A 101 -8.62 -7.32 -1.19
C PHE A 101 -8.81 -7.68 0.29
N LEU A 102 -9.72 -7.00 1.00
CA LEU A 102 -10.00 -7.27 2.40
C LEU A 102 -10.48 -8.72 2.62
N ALA A 103 -11.37 -9.22 1.77
CA ALA A 103 -11.81 -10.62 1.82
C ALA A 103 -10.63 -11.60 1.61
N ALA A 104 -9.75 -11.32 0.64
CA ALA A 104 -8.55 -12.13 0.43
C ALA A 104 -7.59 -12.06 1.63
N LYS A 105 -7.41 -10.87 2.23
CA LYS A 105 -6.62 -10.69 3.46
C LYS A 105 -7.15 -11.62 4.55
N GLU A 106 -8.45 -11.62 4.81
CA GLU A 106 -9.06 -12.40 5.88
C GLU A 106 -8.79 -13.91 5.70
N GLU A 107 -8.94 -14.44 4.48
CA GLU A 107 -8.64 -15.85 4.17
C GLU A 107 -7.16 -16.20 4.34
N VAL A 108 -6.26 -15.36 3.81
CA VAL A 108 -4.80 -15.63 3.89
C VAL A 108 -4.32 -15.52 5.34
N THR A 109 -4.80 -14.51 6.07
CA THR A 109 -4.46 -14.30 7.49
C THR A 109 -4.97 -15.47 8.34
N ALA A 110 -6.17 -15.98 8.06
CA ALA A 110 -6.68 -17.17 8.75
C ALA A 110 -5.83 -18.43 8.48
N ALA A 111 -5.17 -18.51 7.31
CA ALA A 111 -4.37 -19.66 6.92
C ALA A 111 -2.91 -19.58 7.38
N LEU A 112 -2.31 -18.38 7.39
CA LEU A 112 -0.88 -18.16 7.63
C LEU A 112 -0.57 -17.41 8.95
N GLY A 113 -1.59 -16.86 9.61
CA GLY A 113 -1.42 -15.91 10.71
C GLY A 113 -1.26 -14.47 10.24
N GLU A 114 -1.01 -13.56 11.17
CA GLU A 114 -0.84 -12.13 10.88
C GLU A 114 0.37 -11.87 9.96
N PRO A 115 0.24 -10.99 8.94
CA PRO A 115 1.37 -10.64 8.10
C PRO A 115 2.42 -9.86 8.91
N SER A 116 3.70 -10.13 8.66
CA SER A 116 4.81 -9.46 9.34
C SER A 116 5.00 -8.00 8.89
N ILE A 117 4.51 -7.67 7.70
CA ILE A 117 4.67 -6.37 7.03
C ILE A 117 3.35 -6.00 6.35
N MET A 118 3.02 -4.71 6.36
CA MET A 118 1.89 -4.12 5.63
C MET A 118 2.28 -2.77 5.02
N GLY A 119 1.56 -2.28 4.03
CA GLY A 119 1.83 -0.95 3.51
C GLY A 119 1.10 -0.61 2.22
N SER A 120 1.60 0.43 1.56
CA SER A 120 1.26 0.79 0.19
C SER A 120 2.53 1.09 -0.61
N HIS A 121 2.58 0.62 -1.86
CA HIS A 121 3.64 1.01 -2.81
C HIS A 121 3.40 2.39 -3.44
N GLY A 122 2.26 3.03 -3.16
CA GLY A 122 1.82 4.28 -3.76
C GLY A 122 1.91 4.29 -5.30
N ASP A 123 2.14 5.47 -5.85
CA ASP A 123 2.26 5.76 -7.28
C ASP A 123 3.51 5.20 -7.96
N MET A 124 4.33 4.39 -7.28
CA MET A 124 5.38 3.63 -7.95
C MET A 124 4.84 2.27 -8.40
N GLY A 125 3.82 1.75 -7.71
CA GLY A 125 3.38 0.36 -7.83
C GLY A 125 4.48 -0.62 -7.37
N PRO A 126 4.20 -1.94 -7.34
CA PRO A 126 5.28 -2.92 -7.23
C PRO A 126 6.17 -2.79 -8.47
N PHE A 127 7.50 -2.99 -8.33
CA PHE A 127 8.49 -2.88 -9.42
C PHE A 127 8.16 -3.70 -10.69
N TYR A 128 7.26 -4.66 -10.56
CA TYR A 128 7.15 -5.82 -11.42
C TYR A 128 5.96 -5.78 -12.39
N ASP A 129 5.01 -4.86 -12.20
CA ASP A 129 3.84 -4.74 -13.09
C ASP A 129 3.20 -3.34 -13.04
N GLY A 130 2.31 -3.04 -13.99
CA GLY A 130 1.67 -1.72 -14.08
C GLY A 130 0.78 -1.39 -12.88
N GLN A 131 0.83 -0.11 -12.46
CA GLN A 131 0.18 0.42 -11.26
C GLN A 131 -1.32 0.14 -11.21
N PRO A 132 -1.87 -0.29 -10.06
CA PRO A 132 -3.31 -0.38 -9.88
C PRO A 132 -3.92 1.02 -9.88
N HIS A 133 -5.10 1.15 -10.49
CA HIS A 133 -5.77 2.45 -10.66
C HIS A 133 -6.54 2.94 -9.41
N TRP A 134 -6.54 2.16 -8.32
CA TRP A 134 -7.39 2.37 -7.15
C TRP A 134 -6.63 2.54 -5.83
N GLY A 135 -5.29 2.38 -5.85
CA GLY A 135 -4.42 2.31 -4.67
C GLY A 135 -3.47 1.12 -4.78
N ALA A 136 -2.41 1.08 -3.98
CA ALA A 136 -1.41 0.01 -4.06
C ALA A 136 -1.14 -0.69 -2.71
N PRO A 137 -2.19 -1.13 -1.97
CA PRO A 137 -2.01 -1.81 -0.69
C PRO A 137 -1.32 -3.16 -0.87
N PHE A 138 -0.53 -3.54 0.14
CA PHE A 138 0.07 -4.87 0.22
C PHE A 138 0.19 -5.37 1.67
N LEU A 139 0.20 -6.69 1.82
CA LEU A 139 0.46 -7.44 3.04
C LEU A 139 1.46 -8.52 2.74
N ARG A 140 2.43 -8.73 3.63
CA ARG A 140 3.54 -9.64 3.36
C ARG A 140 3.81 -10.57 4.54
N TRP A 141 3.82 -11.87 4.23
CA TRP A 141 4.29 -12.95 5.08
C TRP A 141 5.73 -13.23 4.69
N ARG A 142 6.64 -12.51 5.34
CA ARG A 142 8.07 -12.57 5.06
C ARG A 142 8.59 -13.97 5.42
N GLY A 143 9.19 -14.66 4.46
CA GLY A 143 9.85 -15.94 4.68
C GLY A 143 11.33 -15.90 4.32
N ARG A 144 11.97 -17.07 4.31
CA ARG A 144 13.32 -17.29 3.78
C ARG A 144 13.38 -18.74 3.26
N PRO A 145 13.73 -19.00 1.99
CA PRO A 145 14.20 -18.02 1.00
C PRO A 145 13.09 -17.18 0.36
N ASP A 146 11.84 -17.63 0.43
CA ASP A 146 10.73 -17.03 -0.32
C ASP A 146 9.76 -16.26 0.57
N THR A 147 9.15 -15.24 -0.01
CA THR A 147 8.17 -14.38 0.65
C THR A 147 6.88 -14.39 -0.12
N LEU A 148 5.76 -14.50 0.60
CA LEU A 148 4.42 -14.37 0.03
C LEU A 148 3.87 -12.96 0.32
N GLU A 149 3.33 -12.33 -0.71
CA GLU A 149 2.67 -11.03 -0.63
C GLU A 149 1.24 -11.13 -1.19
N LEU A 150 0.27 -10.58 -0.46
CA LEU A 150 -1.01 -10.21 -1.03
C LEU A 150 -0.91 -8.74 -1.43
N ARG A 151 -1.00 -8.45 -2.73
CA ARG A 151 -0.88 -7.07 -3.25
C ARG A 151 -2.02 -6.70 -4.17
N ALA A 152 -2.24 -5.40 -4.33
CA ALA A 152 -3.14 -4.89 -5.35
C ALA A 152 -2.54 -5.11 -6.74
N GLY A 153 -3.27 -5.80 -7.59
CA GLY A 153 -3.01 -5.92 -9.01
C GLY A 153 -3.91 -5.00 -9.84
N ARG A 154 -3.69 -4.96 -11.16
CA ARG A 154 -4.41 -4.09 -12.09
C ARG A 154 -5.93 -4.32 -12.10
N SER A 155 -6.36 -5.57 -11.92
CA SER A 155 -7.75 -5.99 -12.06
C SER A 155 -8.36 -6.58 -10.78
N GLY A 156 -7.59 -6.64 -9.70
CA GLY A 156 -7.94 -7.37 -8.49
C GLY A 156 -6.73 -7.60 -7.59
N PRO A 157 -6.94 -8.07 -6.35
CA PRO A 157 -5.88 -8.58 -5.51
C PRO A 157 -5.20 -9.81 -6.12
N GLU A 158 -3.90 -9.95 -5.84
CA GLU A 158 -3.05 -11.04 -6.30
C GLU A 158 -2.23 -11.60 -5.15
N LEU A 159 -2.11 -12.93 -5.10
CA LEU A 159 -1.10 -13.60 -4.27
C LEU A 159 0.19 -13.70 -5.07
N VAL A 160 1.29 -13.25 -4.50
CA VAL A 160 2.57 -13.16 -5.18
C VAL A 160 3.64 -13.81 -4.34
N LEU A 161 4.22 -14.90 -4.88
CA LEU A 161 5.41 -15.51 -4.32
C LEU A 161 6.64 -14.87 -4.97
N GLN A 162 7.67 -14.54 -4.19
CA GLN A 162 8.89 -13.88 -4.66
C GLN A 162 10.13 -14.35 -3.87
N PRO A 163 11.34 -14.31 -4.46
CA PRO A 163 12.56 -14.49 -3.71
C PRO A 163 12.73 -13.31 -2.74
N THR A 164 12.98 -13.59 -1.46
CA THR A 164 12.96 -12.57 -0.40
C THR A 164 14.04 -11.51 -0.59
N ASP A 165 15.29 -11.92 -0.86
CA ASP A 165 16.42 -11.00 -0.96
C ASP A 165 16.26 -10.02 -2.13
N PRO A 166 15.95 -10.44 -3.38
CA PRO A 166 15.68 -9.51 -4.48
C PRO A 166 14.51 -8.56 -4.23
N ALA A 167 13.43 -9.05 -3.58
CA ALA A 167 12.29 -8.21 -3.25
C ALA A 167 12.66 -7.12 -2.22
N GLU A 168 13.49 -7.44 -1.23
CA GLU A 168 13.94 -6.49 -0.19
C GLU A 168 15.04 -5.54 -0.67
N ASP A 169 16.02 -6.03 -1.45
CA ASP A 169 17.10 -5.23 -1.99
C ASP A 169 16.59 -4.10 -2.90
N TRP A 170 15.45 -4.33 -3.55
CA TRP A 170 14.78 -3.30 -4.33
C TRP A 170 14.32 -2.12 -3.47
N PHE A 171 13.59 -2.38 -2.37
CA PHE A 171 13.10 -1.33 -1.46
C PHE A 171 14.23 -0.51 -0.88
N TRP A 172 15.36 -1.15 -0.56
CA TRP A 172 16.51 -0.47 0.01
C TRP A 172 17.21 0.47 -0.98
N ARG A 173 17.22 0.16 -2.28
CA ARG A 173 18.06 0.84 -3.29
C ARG A 173 17.33 1.87 -4.16
N GLN A 174 16.00 1.95 -4.11
CA GLN A 174 15.18 2.96 -4.82
C GLN A 174 15.28 4.37 -4.19
N GLY A 175 16.50 4.87 -3.99
CA GLY A 175 16.75 6.27 -3.70
C GLY A 175 16.70 6.62 -2.22
N VAL A 176 17.88 6.71 -1.63
CA VAL A 176 18.07 7.62 -0.51
C VAL A 176 18.15 9.04 -1.09
N GLY A 177 17.15 9.88 -0.82
CA GLY A 177 17.26 11.34 -0.97
C GLY A 177 16.89 11.97 -2.32
N GLU A 178 16.48 11.20 -3.34
CA GLU A 178 15.88 11.75 -4.58
C GLU A 178 14.36 11.90 -4.43
N GLU A 179 13.80 13.05 -4.79
CA GLU A 179 12.35 13.27 -4.69
C GLU A 179 11.58 12.28 -5.57
N HIS A 180 10.51 11.69 -5.04
CA HIS A 180 9.68 10.66 -5.70
C HIS A 180 10.37 9.33 -6.00
N SER A 181 11.55 9.11 -5.43
CA SER A 181 12.24 7.82 -5.57
C SER A 181 11.49 6.66 -4.92
N ILE A 182 10.66 6.96 -3.91
CA ILE A 182 9.71 6.02 -3.30
C ILE A 182 8.38 6.72 -2.95
N SER A 183 7.26 6.00 -2.99
CA SER A 183 5.91 6.50 -2.67
C SER A 183 5.10 5.51 -1.82
N GLY A 184 4.07 5.99 -1.12
CA GLY A 184 3.29 5.19 -0.17
C GLY A 184 3.92 5.13 1.22
N PHE A 185 3.71 4.01 1.92
CA PHE A 185 4.16 3.81 3.30
C PHE A 185 4.43 2.32 3.59
N PHE A 186 5.22 2.07 4.63
CA PHE A 186 5.59 0.72 5.05
C PHE A 186 5.47 0.57 6.56
N GLY A 187 4.78 -0.48 6.97
CA GLY A 187 4.56 -0.91 8.33
C GLY A 187 5.21 -2.25 8.59
N SER A 188 5.88 -2.41 9.73
CA SER A 188 6.37 -3.71 10.20
C SER A 188 5.99 -3.94 11.66
N ASN A 189 5.71 -5.18 12.02
CA ASN A 189 5.46 -5.58 13.40
C ASN A 189 6.72 -6.23 14.02
N ARG A 190 6.62 -6.68 15.26
CA ARG A 190 7.74 -7.31 16.01
C ARG A 190 7.93 -8.79 15.71
N ASP A 191 7.46 -9.28 14.57
CA ASP A 191 7.63 -10.68 14.19
C ASP A 191 9.13 -11.03 14.00
N GLN A 192 9.50 -12.25 14.40
CA GLN A 192 10.87 -12.75 14.27
C GLN A 192 11.31 -12.86 12.80
N ALA A 193 10.38 -13.05 11.87
CA ALA A 193 10.63 -13.02 10.44
C ALA A 193 11.27 -11.69 10.01
N ASN A 194 11.00 -10.57 10.69
CA ASN A 194 11.55 -9.25 10.37
C ASN A 194 12.99 -9.04 10.87
N VAL A 195 13.63 -10.04 11.48
CA VAL A 195 15.04 -9.92 11.87
C VAL A 195 15.90 -9.69 10.62
N GLY A 196 16.66 -8.59 10.63
CA GLY A 196 17.52 -8.19 9.51
C GLY A 196 16.79 -7.49 8.35
N LEU A 197 15.49 -7.19 8.50
CA LEU A 197 14.73 -6.39 7.55
C LEU A 197 15.33 -4.97 7.46
N GLY A 198 15.67 -4.55 6.24
CA GLY A 198 16.01 -3.16 5.93
C GLY A 198 14.75 -2.33 5.71
N PHE A 199 14.77 -1.07 6.15
CA PHE A 199 13.69 -0.12 5.85
C PHE A 199 14.07 0.72 4.63
N PRO A 200 13.15 0.95 3.68
CA PRO A 200 13.41 1.84 2.58
C PRO A 200 13.86 3.23 3.07
N GLY A 201 14.82 3.82 2.35
CA GLY A 201 15.18 5.22 2.56
C GLY A 201 14.02 6.14 2.19
N GLY A 202 13.91 7.27 2.89
CA GLY A 202 13.00 8.35 2.51
C GLY A 202 13.68 9.39 1.62
N TRP A 203 12.90 10.36 1.20
CA TRP A 203 13.38 11.59 0.56
C TRP A 203 12.78 12.81 1.24
N THR A 204 13.25 14.01 0.90
CA THR A 204 12.75 15.26 1.49
C THR A 204 12.25 16.18 0.39
N ALA A 205 11.01 16.62 0.51
CA ALA A 205 10.39 17.56 -0.40
C ALA A 205 11.09 18.92 -0.32
N ARG A 206 11.49 19.42 -1.49
CA ARG A 206 12.21 20.70 -1.66
C ARG A 206 11.27 21.82 -2.10
N SER A 207 10.04 21.49 -2.47
CA SER A 207 9.06 22.46 -2.97
C SER A 207 7.64 22.15 -2.48
N TRP A 208 6.80 23.18 -2.44
CA TRP A 208 5.37 23.01 -2.16
C TRP A 208 4.66 22.23 -3.27
N GLU A 209 5.11 22.34 -4.53
CA GLU A 209 4.59 21.54 -5.64
C GLU A 209 4.82 20.05 -5.41
N THR A 210 6.02 19.69 -4.94
CA THR A 210 6.37 18.33 -4.55
C THR A 210 5.46 17.82 -3.44
N VAL A 211 5.27 18.59 -2.36
CA VAL A 211 4.37 18.23 -1.25
C VAL A 211 2.93 18.07 -1.74
N THR A 212 2.41 19.04 -2.51
CA THR A 212 1.04 19.00 -3.03
C THR A 212 0.80 17.75 -3.87
N ARG A 213 1.76 17.37 -4.72
CA ARG A 213 1.65 16.14 -5.51
C ARG A 213 1.63 14.90 -4.62
N SER A 214 2.69 14.67 -3.83
CA SER A 214 2.80 13.48 -2.99
C SER A 214 1.64 13.33 -2.00
N LEU A 215 1.21 14.43 -1.39
CA LEU A 215 0.05 14.44 -0.49
C LEU A 215 -1.25 14.21 -1.27
N GLY A 216 -1.37 14.74 -2.49
CA GLY A 216 -2.54 14.53 -3.34
C GLY A 216 -2.71 13.07 -3.75
N ASP A 217 -1.62 12.43 -4.16
CA ASP A 217 -1.59 11.02 -4.54
C ASP A 217 -1.93 10.14 -3.32
N PHE A 218 -1.31 10.42 -2.17
CA PHE A 218 -1.60 9.76 -0.90
C PHE A 218 -3.07 9.88 -0.49
N LEU A 219 -3.61 11.10 -0.41
CA LEU A 219 -5.01 11.33 0.01
C LEU A 219 -6.03 10.77 -0.98
N GLY A 220 -5.68 10.69 -2.27
CA GLY A 220 -6.53 10.12 -3.31
C GLY A 220 -6.75 8.61 -3.12
N ALA A 221 -5.69 7.88 -2.77
CA ALA A 221 -5.74 6.43 -2.59
C ALA A 221 -6.15 6.00 -1.16
N LEU A 222 -5.96 6.87 -0.17
CA LEU A 222 -6.01 6.50 1.25
C LEU A 222 -7.26 5.72 1.69
N PRO A 223 -8.51 6.08 1.33
CA PRO A 223 -9.68 5.30 1.73
C PRO A 223 -9.70 3.89 1.17
N ALA A 224 -9.26 3.72 -0.08
CA ALA A 224 -9.24 2.40 -0.71
C ALA A 224 -8.16 1.52 -0.07
N GLU A 225 -7.00 2.09 0.23
CA GLU A 225 -5.89 1.38 0.88
C GLU A 225 -6.23 0.99 2.32
N THR A 226 -6.76 1.92 3.12
CA THR A 226 -7.15 1.65 4.51
C THR A 226 -8.32 0.67 4.61
N THR A 227 -9.31 0.76 3.69
CA THR A 227 -10.39 -0.24 3.57
C THR A 227 -9.83 -1.62 3.22
N ALA A 228 -8.95 -1.71 2.21
CA ALA A 228 -8.35 -2.97 1.79
C ALA A 228 -7.51 -3.62 2.89
N LEU A 229 -6.71 -2.81 3.58
CA LEU A 229 -5.89 -3.25 4.71
C LEU A 229 -6.72 -3.51 5.98
N GLY A 230 -7.96 -3.02 6.06
CA GLY A 230 -8.82 -3.13 7.24
C GLY A 230 -8.27 -2.37 8.45
N VAL A 231 -7.59 -1.24 8.22
CA VAL A 231 -6.93 -0.43 9.26
C VAL A 231 -7.55 0.95 9.39
N ARG A 232 -7.21 1.66 10.47
CA ARG A 232 -7.51 3.09 10.64
C ARG A 232 -6.23 3.87 10.84
N ILE A 233 -6.09 4.97 10.11
CA ILE A 233 -4.97 5.89 10.20
C ILE A 233 -5.48 7.19 10.80
N GLY A 234 -4.79 7.68 11.83
CA GLY A 234 -4.84 9.06 12.29
C GLY A 234 -3.48 9.68 12.05
N MET A 235 -3.43 10.85 11.42
CA MET A 235 -2.20 11.48 10.97
C MET A 235 -2.27 12.99 11.22
N PRO A 236 -1.82 13.43 12.41
CA PRO A 236 -1.69 14.85 12.69
C PRO A 236 -0.56 15.47 11.87
N PHE A 237 -0.81 16.67 11.37
CA PHE A 237 0.17 17.50 10.68
C PHE A 237 0.43 18.77 11.47
N TYR A 238 1.69 18.95 11.88
CA TYR A 238 2.15 20.13 12.57
C TYR A 238 2.80 21.11 11.60
N GLY A 239 2.61 22.40 11.84
CA GLY A 239 3.17 23.46 11.01
C GLY A 239 4.17 24.30 11.76
N ARG A 240 5.46 24.09 11.52
CA ARG A 240 6.52 24.92 12.10
C ARG A 240 6.44 26.34 11.52
N ASN A 241 6.25 27.30 12.42
CA ASN A 241 6.33 28.74 12.14
C ASN A 241 7.46 29.37 12.98
N ALA A 242 7.51 30.69 13.06
CA ALA A 242 8.57 31.41 13.77
C ALA A 242 8.62 31.12 15.29
N ASP A 243 7.48 30.76 15.89
CA ASP A 243 7.31 30.72 17.35
C ASP A 243 7.08 29.31 17.89
N SER A 244 6.54 28.39 17.09
CA SER A 244 6.13 27.04 17.53
C SER A 244 5.88 26.09 16.35
N ALA A 245 5.32 24.91 16.62
CA ALA A 245 4.82 23.98 15.61
C ALA A 245 3.43 23.45 16.03
N PRO A 246 2.36 24.27 15.95
CA PRO A 246 1.02 23.85 16.32
C PRO A 246 0.49 22.78 15.36
N LEU A 247 -0.46 21.97 15.84
CA LEU A 247 -1.27 21.12 14.99
C LEU A 247 -2.05 22.00 14.03
N LEU A 248 -1.99 21.72 12.73
CA LEU A 248 -2.72 22.46 11.70
C LEU A 248 -3.92 21.69 11.18
N PHE A 249 -3.77 20.39 10.99
CA PHE A 249 -4.85 19.51 10.58
C PHE A 249 -4.56 18.09 11.00
N ASP A 250 -5.62 17.31 11.23
CA ASP A 250 -5.53 15.88 11.46
C ASP A 250 -6.28 15.13 10.37
N VAL A 251 -5.57 14.23 9.71
CA VAL A 251 -6.09 13.35 8.66
C VAL A 251 -6.47 12.03 9.28
N ALA A 252 -7.76 11.74 9.33
CA ALA A 252 -8.30 10.48 9.84
C ALA A 252 -8.94 9.69 8.71
N CYS A 253 -8.53 8.43 8.54
CA CYS A 253 -9.05 7.56 7.51
C CYS A 253 -9.26 6.12 7.99
N GLY A 254 -10.47 5.61 7.77
CA GLY A 254 -10.81 4.19 7.86
C GLY A 254 -11.52 3.77 6.58
N ASP A 255 -12.83 3.59 6.64
CA ASP A 255 -13.66 3.44 5.43
C ASP A 255 -13.93 4.77 4.71
N ARG A 256 -13.76 5.90 5.42
CA ARG A 256 -13.91 7.26 4.88
C ARG A 256 -12.73 8.13 5.28
N LEU A 257 -12.35 9.06 4.40
CA LEU A 257 -11.36 10.10 4.67
C LEU A 257 -12.05 11.34 5.25
N THR A 258 -11.60 11.74 6.43
CA THR A 258 -12.04 12.95 7.11
C THR A 258 -10.83 13.76 7.53
N ILE A 259 -10.94 15.08 7.48
CA ILE A 259 -9.86 15.98 7.86
C ILE A 259 -10.42 17.05 8.78
N GLY A 260 -9.84 17.21 9.96
CA GLY A 260 -10.12 18.32 10.87
C GLY A 260 -9.04 19.41 10.77
N CYS A 261 -9.41 20.68 10.86
CA CYS A 261 -8.48 21.81 10.86
C CYS A 261 -8.39 22.48 12.23
N PHE A 262 -7.14 22.73 12.64
CA PHE A 262 -6.73 23.38 13.88
C PHE A 262 -5.89 24.64 13.62
N ALA A 263 -5.93 25.15 12.40
CA ALA A 263 -5.19 26.35 12.04
C ALA A 263 -5.66 27.55 12.89
N PRO A 264 -4.78 28.54 13.14
CA PRO A 264 -5.11 29.73 13.92
C PRO A 264 -6.36 30.49 13.43
N ASP A 265 -7.07 31.13 14.35
CA ASP A 265 -8.34 31.84 14.09
C ASP A 265 -8.22 33.03 13.11
N ASP A 266 -7.02 33.55 12.87
CA ASP A 266 -6.76 34.63 11.93
C ASP A 266 -6.65 34.15 10.46
N VAL A 267 -6.69 32.83 10.23
CA VAL A 267 -6.77 32.23 8.89
C VAL A 267 -8.22 32.18 8.42
N ASP A 268 -8.51 32.74 7.25
CA ASP A 268 -9.84 32.65 6.61
C ASP A 268 -10.06 31.26 5.99
N LEU A 269 -10.46 30.30 6.83
CA LEU A 269 -10.63 28.89 6.45
C LEU A 269 -11.78 28.68 5.47
N ALA A 270 -12.85 29.47 5.55
CA ALA A 270 -13.95 29.43 4.60
C ALA A 270 -13.48 29.80 3.18
N ALA A 271 -12.66 30.85 3.04
CA ALA A 271 -12.11 31.25 1.76
C ALA A 271 -11.14 30.21 1.16
N LEU A 272 -10.53 29.38 2.01
CA LEU A 272 -9.66 28.27 1.60
C LEU A 272 -10.43 26.99 1.23
N GLY A 273 -11.75 26.97 1.42
CA GLY A 273 -12.61 25.86 1.02
C GLY A 273 -12.95 24.85 2.12
N TRP A 274 -12.66 25.17 3.39
CA TRP A 274 -13.08 24.34 4.51
C TRP A 274 -14.59 24.46 4.76
N GLY A 275 -15.22 23.35 5.10
CA GLY A 275 -16.60 23.31 5.59
C GLY A 275 -16.66 23.16 7.10
N THR A 276 -17.87 23.08 7.63
CA THR A 276 -18.16 22.91 9.06
C THR A 276 -18.75 21.53 9.38
N VAL A 277 -18.84 21.17 10.65
CA VAL A 277 -19.53 19.94 11.09
C VAL A 277 -20.99 19.87 10.65
N THR A 278 -21.68 21.00 10.51
CA THR A 278 -23.07 21.05 10.00
C THR A 278 -23.13 20.64 8.53
N GLU A 279 -22.11 21.00 7.75
CA GLU A 279 -21.99 20.66 6.33
C GLU A 279 -21.42 19.23 6.14
N HIS A 280 -20.62 18.76 7.09
CA HIS A 280 -19.97 17.45 7.07
C HIS A 280 -20.27 16.63 8.35
N PRO A 281 -21.52 16.20 8.55
CA PRO A 281 -21.96 15.56 9.80
C PRO A 281 -21.38 14.14 10.00
N HIS A 282 -20.78 13.55 8.97
CA HIS A 282 -20.17 12.22 9.01
C HIS A 282 -18.69 12.22 9.40
N THR A 283 -18.15 13.38 9.75
CA THR A 283 -16.77 13.50 10.24
C THR A 283 -16.65 12.92 11.64
N ALA A 284 -15.62 12.09 11.86
CA ALA A 284 -15.35 11.56 13.20
C ALA A 284 -14.96 12.70 14.14
N SER A 285 -15.37 12.62 15.41
CA SER A 285 -14.75 13.45 16.45
C SER A 285 -13.33 12.93 16.65
N VAL A 286 -12.35 13.79 16.39
CA VAL A 286 -10.95 13.38 16.27
C VAL A 286 -10.22 13.54 17.62
N PHE A 287 -10.66 14.49 18.46
CA PHE A 287 -10.12 14.73 19.80
C PHE A 287 -11.27 14.94 20.79
N SER A 288 -11.15 14.38 22.01
CA SER A 288 -12.21 14.43 23.02
C SER A 288 -12.43 15.83 23.60
N ASP A 289 -11.40 16.69 23.59
CA ASP A 289 -11.41 17.97 24.31
C ASP A 289 -11.34 19.19 23.36
N ASP A 290 -10.83 19.01 22.13
CA ASP A 290 -10.68 20.04 21.09
C ASP A 290 -11.24 19.55 19.75
N ASP A 291 -12.56 19.48 19.62
CA ASP A 291 -13.20 19.06 18.38
C ASP A 291 -13.16 20.22 17.35
N PRO A 292 -12.48 20.05 16.19
CA PRO A 292 -12.28 21.16 15.26
C PRO A 292 -13.59 21.58 14.58
N VAL A 293 -13.84 22.89 14.55
CA VAL A 293 -15.02 23.49 13.88
C VAL A 293 -14.97 23.25 12.37
N TRP A 294 -13.78 23.40 11.78
CA TRP A 294 -13.53 23.33 10.35
C TRP A 294 -13.09 21.93 9.94
N ARG A 295 -13.79 21.33 8.98
CA ARG A 295 -13.65 19.93 8.62
C ARG A 295 -13.94 19.68 7.15
N VAL A 296 -13.47 18.55 6.64
CA VAL A 296 -13.83 18.00 5.35
C VAL A 296 -14.18 16.53 5.51
N ASP A 297 -15.29 16.11 4.90
CA ASP A 297 -15.56 14.71 4.57
C ASP A 297 -15.25 14.51 3.08
N ALA A 298 -14.17 13.78 2.80
CA ALA A 298 -13.68 13.51 1.46
C ALA A 298 -14.24 12.21 0.86
N GLY A 299 -15.01 11.44 1.62
CA GLY A 299 -15.67 10.25 1.12
C GLY A 299 -14.90 8.94 1.30
N GLY A 300 -15.46 7.88 0.72
CA GLY A 300 -14.90 6.53 0.72
C GLY A 300 -14.02 6.21 -0.50
N PRO A 301 -13.70 4.93 -0.76
CA PRO A 301 -12.83 4.53 -1.86
C PRO A 301 -13.22 5.14 -3.22
N GLY A 302 -12.29 5.87 -3.84
CA GLY A 302 -12.46 6.49 -5.16
C GLY A 302 -13.21 7.84 -5.18
N GLU A 303 -13.69 8.33 -4.04
CA GLU A 303 -14.39 9.61 -3.91
C GLU A 303 -13.44 10.83 -3.72
N PRO A 304 -12.30 10.74 -2.99
CA PRO A 304 -11.46 11.89 -2.72
C PRO A 304 -10.88 12.54 -3.96
N LYS A 305 -10.96 13.87 -4.00
CA LYS A 305 -10.22 14.70 -4.95
C LYS A 305 -8.84 15.02 -4.37
N GLY A 306 -7.97 14.02 -4.31
CA GLY A 306 -6.67 14.08 -3.61
C GLY A 306 -5.88 15.36 -3.86
N ARG A 307 -5.68 15.74 -5.12
CA ARG A 307 -4.98 17.00 -5.48
C ARG A 307 -5.64 18.25 -4.90
N ALA A 308 -6.98 18.38 -4.99
CA ALA A 308 -7.69 19.54 -4.47
C ALA A 308 -7.60 19.62 -2.94
N LEU A 309 -7.65 18.46 -2.26
CA LEU A 309 -7.42 18.38 -0.83
C LEU A 309 -6.00 18.82 -0.47
N ALA A 310 -4.99 18.30 -1.18
CA ALA A 310 -3.59 18.69 -0.93
C ALA A 310 -3.34 20.18 -1.18
N GLU A 311 -3.92 20.75 -2.24
CA GLU A 311 -3.85 22.20 -2.51
C GLU A 311 -4.48 23.01 -1.37
N MET A 312 -5.63 22.58 -0.83
CA MET A 312 -6.27 23.20 0.34
C MET A 312 -5.39 23.10 1.59
N LEU A 313 -4.81 21.93 1.89
CA LEU A 313 -3.96 21.72 3.06
C LEU A 313 -2.67 22.55 2.98
N VAL A 314 -2.02 22.59 1.82
CA VAL A 314 -0.83 23.41 1.60
C VAL A 314 -1.15 24.90 1.67
N ALA A 315 -2.28 25.35 1.10
CA ALA A 315 -2.71 26.74 1.22
C ALA A 315 -2.97 27.12 2.69
N THR A 316 -3.59 26.22 3.45
CA THR A 316 -3.85 26.39 4.89
C THR A 316 -2.55 26.47 5.68
N ALA A 317 -1.59 25.58 5.44
CA ALA A 317 -0.28 25.61 6.10
C ALA A 317 0.49 26.91 5.82
N ARG A 318 0.46 27.38 4.57
CA ARG A 318 1.10 28.64 4.19
C ARG A 318 0.40 29.85 4.82
N ALA A 319 -0.92 29.86 4.90
CA ALA A 319 -1.68 30.90 5.58
C ALA A 319 -1.40 30.93 7.09
N ALA A 320 -1.18 29.76 7.71
CA ALA A 320 -0.78 29.62 9.11
C ALA A 320 0.71 29.95 9.38
N GLY A 321 1.45 30.43 8.38
CA GLY A 321 2.82 30.91 8.54
C GLY A 321 3.92 29.88 8.31
N VAL A 322 3.60 28.69 7.77
CA VAL A 322 4.62 27.72 7.36
C VAL A 322 5.28 28.18 6.06
N SER A 323 6.54 28.62 6.15
CA SER A 323 7.25 29.23 5.01
C SER A 323 7.80 28.22 4.01
N GLU A 324 8.22 27.05 4.50
CA GLU A 324 8.92 26.02 3.71
C GLU A 324 8.29 24.63 3.90
N PRO A 325 8.38 23.74 2.89
CA PRO A 325 7.87 22.37 2.96
C PRO A 325 8.32 21.57 4.18
N THR A 326 9.58 21.74 4.57
CA THR A 326 10.19 21.09 5.75
C THR A 326 9.62 21.56 7.08
N GLY A 327 8.84 22.65 7.07
CA GLY A 327 8.07 23.11 8.22
C GLY A 327 6.76 22.34 8.40
N LEU A 328 6.26 21.63 7.39
CA LEU A 328 5.10 20.75 7.53
C LEU A 328 5.59 19.37 8.00
N ILE A 329 5.12 18.93 9.17
CA ILE A 329 5.66 17.76 9.90
C ILE A 329 4.52 16.76 10.13
N VAL A 330 4.76 15.49 9.82
CA VAL A 330 3.87 14.39 10.21
C VAL A 330 4.13 14.05 11.67
N GLY A 331 3.11 14.09 12.52
CA GLY A 331 3.26 13.74 13.94
C GLY A 331 3.64 12.28 14.15
N GLY A 332 4.48 12.01 15.16
CA GLY A 332 4.89 10.67 15.53
C GLY A 332 3.74 9.74 15.94
N GLU A 333 2.56 10.27 16.26
CA GLU A 333 1.33 9.52 16.51
C GLU A 333 0.90 8.67 15.30
N ALA A 334 1.20 9.14 14.09
CA ALA A 334 0.96 8.39 12.85
C ALA A 334 1.89 7.16 12.71
N GLY A 335 2.96 7.10 13.51
CA GLY A 335 3.98 6.05 13.44
C GLY A 335 3.53 4.68 13.92
N TYR A 336 2.29 4.54 14.41
CA TYR A 336 1.75 3.25 14.84
C TYR A 336 0.32 3.02 14.34
N VAL A 337 0.13 1.95 13.57
CA VAL A 337 -1.17 1.56 13.00
C VAL A 337 -1.37 0.08 13.26
N ASP A 338 -2.40 -0.26 14.05
CA ASP A 338 -2.87 -1.63 14.25
C ASP A 338 -1.77 -2.69 14.53
N GLY A 339 -0.80 -2.36 15.39
CA GLY A 339 0.29 -3.29 15.72
C GLY A 339 1.59 -3.10 14.92
N TYR A 340 1.57 -2.25 13.90
CA TYR A 340 2.70 -2.00 13.01
C TYR A 340 3.33 -0.64 13.30
N HIS A 341 4.66 -0.59 13.30
CA HIS A 341 5.42 0.65 13.23
C HIS A 341 5.50 1.10 11.77
N VAL A 342 4.92 2.26 11.47
CA VAL A 342 4.72 2.77 10.11
C VAL A 342 5.65 3.94 9.78
N THR A 343 6.12 3.98 8.54
CA THR A 343 6.89 5.11 8.00
C THR A 343 6.29 5.55 6.65
N TYR A 344 5.99 6.84 6.54
CA TYR A 344 5.38 7.47 5.35
C TYR A 344 6.44 8.11 4.44
N TYR A 345 7.40 7.30 3.97
CA TYR A 345 8.51 7.79 3.13
C TYR A 345 8.05 8.49 1.85
N GLY A 346 6.84 8.17 1.35
CA GLY A 346 6.31 8.73 0.10
C GLY A 346 5.85 10.17 0.18
N LEU A 347 5.66 10.70 1.38
CA LEU A 347 5.22 12.08 1.59
C LEU A 347 6.37 13.08 1.43
N GLY A 348 7.62 12.65 1.60
CA GLY A 348 8.76 13.55 1.58
C GLY A 348 8.79 14.56 2.73
N LEU A 349 8.04 14.30 3.82
CA LEU A 349 7.90 15.18 4.97
C LEU A 349 8.68 14.64 6.18
N PRO A 350 9.20 15.51 7.05
CA PRO A 350 9.77 15.10 8.33
C PRO A 350 8.70 14.48 9.24
N THR A 351 9.14 13.55 10.08
CA THR A 351 8.35 13.00 11.20
C THR A 351 8.79 13.66 12.51
N GLY A 352 7.82 14.08 13.32
CA GLY A 352 8.00 14.87 14.55
C GLY A 352 8.03 14.05 15.83
#